data_AF-A0A928AYH2-F1
#
_entry.id   AF-A0A928AYH2-F1
#
_cell.length_a   1.000
_cell.length_b   1.000
_cell.length_c   1.000
_cell.angle_alpha   90.00
_cell.angle_beta   90.00
_cell.angle_gamma   90.00
#
_symmetry.space_group_name_H-M   'P 1'
#
loop_
_entity.id
_entity.type
_entity.pdbx_description
1 polymer ?
#
loop_
_entity_poly.entity_id
_entity_poly.type
_entity_poly.pdbx_seq_one_letter_code
_entity_poly.pdbx_strand_id
1 'polypeptide(L)'
;MYSQEITRTHRSAFVLVLDRSASMQQQVRFGELLMSKAEAVAYTANALLTELIDRSRRTDGLRDYYDVAVVGYCNDEVEMLLCEDGFLSIERLAAREPKMSRLAIERQRSDGSSAIEEHHQYRWIEPRAEGTTPMYEALLRVRDMLREWCEKEANRESFPPVVIHITDGEASDCDDRELRDVCSEVRRVATRDGNVLLLNIHISTDSTLESIIFPMADELRSAGRYARLLAECSSVMPTAFDGPISQLKGVGAVPPYFGMGYNASIIELLSIINIGSRSITNMQ
;
A
#
# COMPACT_ATOMS: atom_id res chain seq x y z
N MET A 1 21.74 4.52 -0.44
CA MET A 1 20.38 4.72 -0.94
C MET A 1 19.44 3.97 -0.02
N TYR A 2 18.28 4.54 0.27
CA TYR A 2 17.30 4.06 1.24
C TYR A 2 17.87 4.02 2.66
N SER A 3 18.55 5.10 3.04
CA SER A 3 19.26 5.26 4.31
C SER A 3 18.82 6.49 5.10
N GLN A 4 18.08 7.41 4.47
CA GLN A 4 17.61 8.62 5.12
C GLN A 4 16.58 8.29 6.20
N GLU A 5 16.73 8.90 7.36
CA GLU A 5 15.74 8.80 8.43
C GLU A 5 14.54 9.73 8.17
N ILE A 6 13.33 9.20 8.34
CA ILE A 6 12.12 10.02 8.25
C ILE A 6 11.98 10.86 9.52
N THR A 7 12.02 12.17 9.36
CA THR A 7 11.99 13.16 10.46
C THR A 7 11.12 14.35 10.09
N ARG A 8 10.97 15.32 11.01
CA ARG A 8 10.22 16.56 10.74
C ARG A 8 10.89 17.44 9.68
N THR A 9 12.21 17.31 9.51
CA THR A 9 13.00 18.08 8.54
C THR A 9 13.23 17.30 7.25
N HIS A 10 13.16 15.97 7.31
CA HIS A 10 13.22 15.08 6.15
C HIS A 10 11.96 14.20 6.13
N ARG A 11 10.85 14.80 5.72
CA ARG A 11 9.54 14.15 5.64
C ARG A 11 9.51 13.21 4.45
N SER A 12 8.72 12.13 4.51
CA SER A 12 8.53 11.24 3.36
C SER A 12 7.08 11.24 2.89
N ALA A 13 6.85 10.92 1.61
CA ALA A 13 5.52 10.85 1.04
C ALA A 13 4.98 9.41 1.02
N PHE A 14 3.72 9.23 1.40
CA PHE A 14 2.97 7.99 1.26
C PHE A 14 1.77 8.21 0.36
N VAL A 15 1.64 7.41 -0.69
CA VAL A 15 0.51 7.47 -1.63
C VAL A 15 -0.20 6.13 -1.63
N LEU A 16 -1.47 6.10 -1.23
CA LEU A 16 -2.32 4.93 -1.41
C LEU A 16 -3.07 5.06 -2.75
N VAL A 17 -3.04 4.02 -3.57
CA VAL A 17 -3.73 3.97 -4.87
C VAL A 17 -4.76 2.85 -4.81
N LEU A 18 -6.04 3.19 -4.86
CA LEU A 18 -7.13 2.29 -4.49
C LEU A 18 -8.00 1.97 -5.70
N ASP A 19 -8.01 0.70 -6.07
CA ASP A 19 -8.98 0.14 -7.01
C ASP A 19 -10.36 0.11 -6.37
N ARG A 20 -11.33 0.70 -7.06
CA ARG A 20 -12.73 0.75 -6.63
C ARG A 20 -13.66 0.38 -7.78
N SER A 21 -13.13 -0.38 -8.75
CA SER A 21 -13.86 -0.86 -9.93
C SER A 21 -14.94 -1.88 -9.58
N ALA A 22 -15.78 -2.24 -10.56
CA ALA A 22 -16.88 -3.17 -10.35
C ALA A 22 -16.43 -4.58 -9.89
N SER A 23 -15.24 -5.04 -10.29
CA SER A 23 -14.70 -6.34 -9.85
C SER A 23 -14.52 -6.42 -8.33
N MET A 24 -14.41 -5.25 -7.67
CA MET A 24 -14.27 -5.15 -6.22
C MET A 24 -15.53 -5.59 -5.43
N GLN A 25 -16.64 -5.87 -6.10
CA GLN A 25 -17.84 -6.46 -5.48
C GLN A 25 -17.66 -7.94 -5.10
N GLN A 26 -16.69 -8.63 -5.70
CA GLN A 26 -16.46 -10.06 -5.47
C GLN A 26 -16.07 -10.34 -4.01
N GLN A 27 -16.53 -11.47 -3.48
CA GLN A 27 -16.16 -11.94 -2.15
C GLN A 27 -14.78 -12.60 -2.16
N VAL A 28 -13.96 -12.26 -1.18
CA VAL A 28 -12.60 -12.76 -1.01
C VAL A 28 -12.37 -13.21 0.42
N ARG A 29 -11.50 -14.21 0.58
CA ARG A 29 -10.93 -14.57 1.88
C ARG A 29 -9.67 -13.75 2.09
N PHE A 30 -9.75 -12.74 2.95
CA PHE A 30 -8.63 -11.87 3.30
C PHE A 30 -8.10 -12.26 4.69
N GLY A 31 -7.05 -13.09 4.74
CA GLY A 31 -6.67 -13.79 5.98
C GLY A 31 -7.75 -14.78 6.42
N GLU A 32 -8.23 -14.66 7.66
CA GLU A 32 -9.32 -15.51 8.20
C GLU A 32 -10.73 -14.92 7.98
N LEU A 33 -10.80 -13.80 7.27
CA LEU A 33 -11.98 -12.96 7.13
C LEU A 33 -12.61 -13.12 5.74
N LEU A 34 -13.93 -13.28 5.68
CA LEU A 34 -14.71 -13.23 4.44
C LEU A 34 -15.36 -11.84 4.30
N MET A 35 -15.06 -11.15 3.20
CA MET A 35 -15.57 -9.83 2.87
C MET A 35 -15.51 -9.57 1.36
N SER A 36 -16.15 -8.51 0.87
CA SER A 36 -15.91 -8.05 -0.50
C SER A 36 -14.48 -7.52 -0.68
N LYS A 37 -13.95 -7.59 -1.90
CA LYS A 37 -12.65 -6.97 -2.22
C LYS A 37 -12.66 -5.47 -1.89
N ALA A 38 -13.76 -4.76 -2.14
CA ALA A 38 -13.90 -3.34 -1.80
C ALA A 38 -13.79 -3.07 -0.30
N GLU A 39 -14.39 -3.94 0.53
CA GLU A 39 -14.21 -3.88 1.98
C GLU A 39 -12.76 -4.18 2.37
N ALA A 40 -12.11 -5.14 1.73
CA ALA A 40 -10.69 -5.42 1.96
C ALA A 40 -9.79 -4.23 1.57
N VAL A 41 -10.05 -3.57 0.43
CA VAL A 41 -9.35 -2.33 0.01
C VAL A 41 -9.52 -1.24 1.06
N ALA A 42 -10.76 -0.94 1.46
CA ALA A 42 -11.04 0.11 2.42
C ALA A 42 -10.50 -0.21 3.82
N TYR A 43 -10.62 -1.47 4.27
CA TYR A 43 -10.05 -1.96 5.52
C TYR A 43 -8.54 -1.74 5.55
N THR A 44 -7.86 -2.18 4.50
CA THR A 44 -6.41 -2.05 4.34
C THR A 44 -5.98 -0.58 4.33
N ALA A 45 -6.63 0.27 3.53
CA ALA A 45 -6.32 1.69 3.47
C ALA A 45 -6.53 2.41 4.82
N ASN A 46 -7.61 2.10 5.52
CA ASN A 46 -7.91 2.71 6.83
C ASN A 46 -6.93 2.27 7.92
N ALA A 47 -6.53 0.99 7.91
CA ALA A 47 -5.49 0.48 8.81
C ALA A 47 -4.14 1.17 8.54
N LEU A 48 -3.75 1.33 7.27
CA LEU A 48 -2.52 2.05 6.86
C LEU A 48 -2.51 3.50 7.36
N LEU A 49 -3.60 4.24 7.14
CA LEU A 49 -3.70 5.64 7.57
C LEU A 49 -3.62 5.77 9.09
N THR A 50 -4.27 4.86 9.82
CA THR A 50 -4.21 4.81 11.29
C THR A 50 -2.80 4.53 11.77
N GLU A 51 -2.12 3.54 11.17
CA GLU A 51 -0.73 3.20 11.50
C GLU A 51 0.22 4.38 11.24
N LEU A 52 0.08 5.10 10.12
CA LEU A 52 0.89 6.29 9.84
C LEU A 52 0.69 7.40 10.88
N ILE A 53 -0.56 7.59 11.34
CA ILE A 53 -0.88 8.57 12.40
C ILE A 53 -0.24 8.12 13.72
N ASP A 54 -0.43 6.87 14.12
CA ASP A 54 0.05 6.36 15.40
C ASP A 54 1.58 6.35 15.47
N ARG A 55 2.26 6.02 14.37
CA ARG A 55 3.72 6.14 14.25
C ARG A 55 4.22 7.58 14.32
N SER A 56 3.37 8.55 14.06
CA SER A 56 3.69 9.97 14.19
C SER A 56 3.48 10.49 15.61
N ARG A 57 2.89 9.71 16.52
CA ARG A 57 2.70 10.10 17.92
C ARG A 57 3.96 9.82 18.75
N ARG A 58 4.31 10.78 19.59
CA ARG A 58 5.34 10.67 20.63
C ARG A 58 4.73 11.07 21.98
N THR A 59 5.45 10.82 23.07
CA THR A 59 5.00 11.14 24.44
C THR A 59 4.67 12.61 24.63
N ASP A 60 5.32 13.50 23.89
CA ASP A 60 5.16 14.96 23.95
C ASP A 60 4.35 15.54 22.77
N GLY A 61 3.73 14.70 21.94
CA GLY A 61 2.80 15.14 20.89
C GLY A 61 3.05 14.51 19.52
N LEU A 62 2.32 15.01 18.53
CA LEU A 62 2.39 14.53 17.16
C LEU A 62 3.59 15.12 16.41
N ARG A 63 4.18 14.34 15.52
CA ARG A 63 5.33 14.71 14.69
C ARG A 63 4.92 14.67 13.22
N ASP A 64 5.09 15.78 12.51
CA ASP A 64 4.71 15.85 11.10
C ASP A 64 5.75 15.16 10.20
N TYR A 65 5.76 13.83 10.19
CA TYR A 65 6.73 13.00 9.47
C TYR A 65 6.35 12.71 8.02
N TYR A 66 5.06 12.72 7.70
CA TYR A 66 4.57 12.21 6.42
C TYR A 66 3.70 13.22 5.68
N ASP A 67 3.88 13.29 4.38
CA ASP A 67 2.87 13.78 3.44
C ASP A 67 2.07 12.59 2.92
N VAL A 68 0.75 12.62 3.02
CA VAL A 68 -0.12 11.49 2.69
C VAL A 68 -1.09 11.89 1.59
N ALA A 69 -1.19 11.07 0.55
CA ALA A 69 -2.19 11.17 -0.49
C ALA A 69 -2.93 9.84 -0.65
N VAL A 70 -4.21 9.91 -1.03
CA VAL A 70 -5.00 8.73 -1.41
C VAL A 70 -5.66 9.02 -2.74
N VAL A 71 -5.35 8.21 -3.73
CA VAL A 71 -5.90 8.25 -5.09
C VAL A 71 -6.85 7.07 -5.23
N GLY A 72 -8.12 7.33 -5.55
CA GLY A 72 -9.09 6.29 -5.89
C GLY A 72 -9.39 6.33 -7.38
N TYR A 73 -9.59 5.17 -8.00
CA TYR A 73 -9.95 5.10 -9.42
C TYR A 73 -11.06 4.09 -9.68
N CYS A 74 -12.01 4.48 -10.53
CA CYS A 74 -13.16 3.70 -10.96
C CYS A 74 -13.93 4.47 -12.04
N ASN A 75 -14.68 3.79 -12.91
CA ASN A 75 -15.63 4.43 -13.83
C ASN A 75 -15.00 5.54 -14.71
N ASP A 76 -13.84 5.24 -15.30
CA ASP A 76 -13.04 6.15 -16.13
C ASP A 76 -12.62 7.46 -15.43
N GLU A 77 -12.73 7.52 -14.10
CA GLU A 77 -12.36 8.65 -13.27
C GLU A 77 -11.27 8.29 -12.26
N VAL A 78 -10.42 9.29 -11.98
CA VAL A 78 -9.39 9.24 -10.94
C VAL A 78 -9.62 10.42 -9.99
N GLU A 79 -9.75 10.14 -8.70
CA GLU A 79 -10.06 11.16 -7.69
C GLU A 79 -9.10 11.12 -6.48
N MET A 80 -8.93 12.28 -5.85
CA MET A 80 -8.22 12.39 -4.57
C MET A 80 -9.19 12.21 -3.41
N LEU A 81 -8.97 11.20 -2.57
CA LEU A 81 -9.94 10.83 -1.52
C LEU A 81 -9.75 11.54 -0.19
N LEU A 82 -8.55 12.06 0.09
CA LEU A 82 -8.28 12.80 1.33
C LEU A 82 -8.31 14.32 1.14
N CYS A 83 -7.80 14.83 0.03
CA CYS A 83 -7.66 16.26 -0.22
C CYS A 83 -7.58 16.50 -1.73
N GLU A 84 -8.49 17.30 -2.28
CA GLU A 84 -8.53 17.61 -3.72
C GLU A 84 -7.20 18.20 -4.22
N ASP A 85 -6.55 19.02 -3.39
CA ASP A 85 -5.25 19.65 -3.67
C ASP A 85 -4.04 18.69 -3.62
N GLY A 86 -4.24 17.38 -3.40
CA GLY A 86 -3.17 16.39 -3.39
C GLY A 86 -2.72 15.95 -2.00
N PHE A 87 -1.45 16.17 -1.67
CA PHE A 87 -0.85 15.71 -0.41
C PHE A 87 -1.37 16.48 0.81
N LEU A 88 -1.67 15.74 1.88
CA LEU A 88 -2.05 16.25 3.19
C LEU A 88 -0.98 15.87 4.22
N SER A 89 -0.54 16.82 5.05
CA SER A 89 0.38 16.49 6.14
C SER A 89 -0.26 15.54 7.15
N ILE A 90 0.52 14.64 7.75
CA ILE A 90 0.01 13.68 8.73
C ILE A 90 -0.60 14.38 9.95
N GLU A 91 -0.08 15.56 10.31
CA GLU A 91 -0.67 16.41 11.35
C GLU A 91 -2.08 16.88 10.98
N ARG A 92 -2.26 17.37 9.76
CA ARG A 92 -3.59 17.79 9.28
C ARG A 92 -4.53 16.61 9.11
N LEU A 93 -4.03 15.42 8.75
CA LEU A 93 -4.85 14.21 8.70
C LEU A 93 -5.32 13.82 10.11
N ALA A 94 -4.41 13.75 11.07
CA ALA A 94 -4.69 13.36 12.46
C ALA A 94 -5.59 14.35 13.21
N ALA A 95 -5.63 15.61 12.79
CA ALA A 95 -6.52 16.63 13.33
C ALA A 95 -7.98 16.48 12.85
N ARG A 96 -8.25 15.62 11.86
CA ARG A 96 -9.63 15.30 11.43
C ARG A 96 -10.25 14.28 12.37
N GLU A 97 -11.58 14.31 12.48
CA GLU A 97 -12.36 13.38 13.30
C GLU A 97 -13.10 12.38 12.39
N PRO A 98 -12.44 11.29 11.95
CA PRO A 98 -13.12 10.26 11.16
C PRO A 98 -14.15 9.53 12.01
N LYS A 99 -15.25 9.09 11.38
CA LYS A 99 -16.23 8.25 12.06
C LYS A 99 -15.61 6.89 12.40
N MET A 100 -15.85 6.41 13.60
CA MET A 100 -15.60 5.00 13.91
C MET A 100 -16.63 4.14 13.18
N SER A 101 -16.15 3.15 12.44
CA SER A 101 -16.95 2.18 11.73
C SER A 101 -16.89 0.83 12.42
N ARG A 102 -18.05 0.17 12.50
CA ARG A 102 -18.16 -1.25 12.84
C ARG A 102 -18.17 -2.03 11.54
N LEU A 103 -17.18 -2.88 11.34
CA LEU A 103 -17.15 -3.84 10.25
C LEU A 103 -17.53 -5.20 10.84
N ALA A 104 -18.67 -5.74 10.42
CA ALA A 104 -19.10 -7.08 10.78
C ALA A 104 -18.50 -8.04 9.76
N ILE A 105 -17.54 -8.85 10.20
CA ILE A 105 -16.74 -9.69 9.32
C ILE A 105 -17.02 -11.14 9.66
N GLU A 106 -17.32 -11.95 8.65
CA GLU A 106 -17.50 -13.37 8.85
C GLU A 106 -16.12 -14.05 8.95
N ARG A 107 -15.81 -14.58 10.14
CA ARG A 107 -14.67 -15.47 10.36
C ARG A 107 -15.14 -16.90 10.18
N GLN A 108 -14.53 -17.61 9.23
CA GLN A 108 -14.69 -19.06 9.14
C GLN A 108 -13.62 -19.77 9.98
N ARG A 109 -14.06 -20.71 10.82
CA ARG A 109 -13.19 -21.54 11.65
C ARG A 109 -12.79 -22.82 10.90
N SER A 110 -11.73 -23.47 11.40
CA SER A 110 -11.21 -24.74 10.86
C SER A 110 -12.20 -25.90 10.93
N ASP A 111 -13.22 -25.82 11.79
CA ASP A 111 -14.32 -26.78 11.92
C ASP A 111 -15.46 -26.56 10.90
N GLY A 112 -15.34 -25.56 10.02
CA GLY A 112 -16.36 -25.20 9.03
C GLY A 112 -17.48 -24.33 9.56
N SER A 113 -17.49 -23.97 10.85
CA SER A 113 -18.43 -23.01 11.42
C SER A 113 -18.05 -21.57 11.05
N SER A 114 -19.06 -20.69 10.94
CA SER A 114 -18.87 -19.26 10.79
C SER A 114 -19.21 -18.52 12.09
N ALA A 115 -18.44 -17.49 12.41
CA ALA A 115 -18.81 -16.50 13.42
C ALA A 115 -18.65 -15.09 12.87
N ILE A 116 -19.58 -14.23 13.24
CA ILE A 116 -19.45 -12.81 12.95
C ILE A 116 -18.56 -12.20 14.03
N GLU A 117 -17.42 -11.67 13.62
CA GLU A 117 -16.56 -10.85 14.46
C GLU A 117 -16.78 -9.38 14.13
N GLU A 118 -16.70 -8.54 15.16
CA GLU A 118 -16.89 -7.11 15.01
C GLU A 118 -15.56 -6.40 15.17
N HIS A 119 -15.15 -5.74 14.10
CA HIS A 119 -13.93 -4.96 14.06
C HIS A 119 -14.28 -3.48 14.07
N HIS A 120 -13.57 -2.73 14.91
CA HIS A 120 -13.74 -1.29 15.04
C HIS A 120 -12.52 -0.60 14.42
N GLN A 121 -12.75 0.29 13.47
CA GLN A 121 -11.70 1.10 12.86
C GLN A 121 -12.16 2.52 12.57
N TYR A 122 -11.23 3.46 12.51
CA TYR A 122 -11.50 4.79 11.97
C TYR A 122 -11.71 4.68 10.45
N ARG A 123 -12.83 5.22 9.97
CA ARG A 123 -13.18 5.21 8.55
C ARG A 123 -12.77 6.52 7.91
N TRP A 124 -11.61 6.51 7.28
CA TRP A 124 -11.11 7.57 6.42
C TRP A 124 -11.61 7.40 4.98
N ILE A 125 -11.65 6.14 4.52
CA ILE A 125 -12.05 5.73 3.18
C ILE A 125 -13.26 4.79 3.29
N GLU A 126 -14.27 5.02 2.47
CA GLU A 126 -15.43 4.14 2.34
C GLU A 126 -15.19 3.09 1.24
N PRO A 127 -15.69 1.85 1.40
CA PRO A 127 -15.63 0.86 0.33
C PRO A 127 -16.48 1.33 -0.87
N ARG A 128 -15.95 1.14 -2.08
CA ARG A 128 -16.64 1.45 -3.33
C ARG A 128 -16.26 0.41 -4.38
N ALA A 129 -17.22 0.03 -5.23
CA ALA A 129 -17.05 -0.96 -6.28
C ALA A 129 -17.98 -0.68 -7.46
N GLU A 130 -17.52 0.06 -8.46
CA GLU A 130 -18.33 0.54 -9.57
C GLU A 130 -17.49 0.75 -10.84
N GLY A 131 -18.10 0.53 -12.01
CA GLY A 131 -17.52 0.94 -13.28
C GLY A 131 -16.23 0.22 -13.67
N THR A 132 -15.51 0.85 -14.59
CA THR A 132 -14.25 0.39 -15.18
C THR A 132 -13.05 0.59 -14.24
N THR A 133 -11.88 0.13 -14.68
CA THR A 133 -10.63 0.08 -13.92
C THR A 133 -9.57 0.96 -14.59
N PRO A 134 -9.68 2.30 -14.54
CA PRO A 134 -8.73 3.23 -15.17
C PRO A 134 -7.40 3.32 -14.39
N MET A 135 -6.68 2.19 -14.36
CA MET A 135 -5.48 1.97 -13.55
C MET A 135 -4.28 2.71 -14.14
N TYR A 136 -4.14 2.73 -15.47
CA TYR A 136 -3.06 3.43 -16.14
C TYR A 136 -3.13 4.92 -15.87
N GLU A 137 -4.31 5.52 -16.03
CA GLU A 137 -4.53 6.94 -15.74
C GLU A 137 -4.26 7.27 -14.26
N ALA A 138 -4.65 6.39 -13.33
CA ALA A 138 -4.36 6.56 -11.91
C ALA A 138 -2.84 6.57 -11.65
N LEU A 139 -2.08 5.67 -12.27
CA LEU A 139 -0.62 5.58 -12.13
C LEU A 139 0.10 6.76 -12.79
N LEU A 140 -0.41 7.29 -13.91
CA LEU A 140 0.09 8.53 -14.51
C LEU A 140 -0.07 9.72 -13.55
N ARG A 141 -1.26 9.88 -12.96
CA ARG A 141 -1.50 10.94 -11.96
C ARG A 141 -0.57 10.82 -10.76
N VAL A 142 -0.37 9.59 -10.25
CA VAL A 142 0.55 9.31 -9.14
C VAL A 142 1.99 9.66 -9.52
N ARG A 143 2.46 9.28 -10.71
CA ARG A 143 3.79 9.62 -11.22
C ARG A 143 4.02 11.14 -11.19
N ASP A 144 3.07 11.91 -11.69
CA ASP A 144 3.22 13.37 -11.82
C ASP A 144 3.20 14.06 -10.45
N MET A 145 2.29 13.66 -9.55
CA MET A 145 2.29 14.13 -8.16
C MET A 145 3.61 13.83 -7.43
N LEU A 146 4.19 12.65 -7.65
CA LEU A 146 5.46 12.27 -7.03
C LEU A 146 6.64 13.06 -7.59
N ARG A 147 6.65 13.34 -8.89
CA ARG A 147 7.67 14.22 -9.51
C ARG A 147 7.64 15.60 -8.87
N GLU A 148 6.46 16.21 -8.80
CA GLU A 148 6.28 17.52 -8.16
C GLU A 148 6.69 17.49 -6.68
N TRP A 149 6.38 16.41 -5.95
CA TRP A 149 6.78 16.28 -4.56
C TRP A 149 8.32 16.17 -4.41
N CYS A 150 8.99 15.38 -5.24
CA CYS A 150 10.44 15.18 -5.20
C CYS A 150 11.24 16.41 -5.68
N GLU A 151 10.69 17.22 -6.56
CA GLU A 151 11.36 18.42 -7.11
C GLU A 151 11.49 19.56 -6.08
N LYS A 152 10.59 19.60 -5.08
CA LYS A 152 10.62 20.56 -3.97
C LYS A 152 11.94 20.45 -3.22
N GLU A 153 12.63 21.57 -3.03
CA GLU A 153 13.94 21.62 -2.36
C GLU A 153 13.93 20.91 -1.00
N ALA A 154 12.87 21.14 -0.21
CA ALA A 154 12.70 20.55 1.13
C ALA A 154 12.62 19.01 1.14
N ASN A 155 12.33 18.38 0.01
CA ASN A 155 12.08 16.95 -0.11
C ASN A 155 13.21 16.20 -0.82
N ARG A 156 14.19 16.91 -1.40
CA ARG A 156 15.23 16.29 -2.23
C ARG A 156 16.10 15.30 -1.48
N GLU A 157 16.37 15.57 -0.20
CA GLU A 157 17.18 14.71 0.67
C GLU A 157 16.32 13.72 1.47
N SER A 158 15.00 13.67 1.24
CA SER A 158 14.10 12.80 1.99
C SER A 158 14.27 11.33 1.64
N PHE A 159 13.86 10.46 2.56
CA PHE A 159 13.58 9.07 2.22
C PHE A 159 12.55 9.03 1.08
N PRO A 160 12.77 8.23 0.03
CA PRO A 160 11.93 8.29 -1.17
C PRO A 160 10.47 7.95 -0.88
N PRO A 161 9.53 8.49 -1.68
CA PRO A 161 8.12 8.19 -1.49
C PRO A 161 7.80 6.69 -1.60
N VAL A 162 6.77 6.29 -0.88
CA VAL A 162 6.21 4.94 -0.89
C VAL A 162 4.81 4.98 -1.49
N VAL A 163 4.60 4.22 -2.55
CA VAL A 163 3.30 4.02 -3.19
C VAL A 163 2.78 2.64 -2.83
N ILE A 164 1.56 2.56 -2.32
CA ILE A 164 0.87 1.29 -2.01
C ILE A 164 -0.38 1.22 -2.88
N HIS A 165 -0.33 0.40 -3.92
CA HIS A 165 -1.41 0.18 -4.86
C HIS A 165 -2.17 -1.09 -4.50
N ILE A 166 -3.49 -0.98 -4.31
CA ILE A 166 -4.36 -2.05 -3.86
C ILE A 166 -5.37 -2.35 -4.95
N THR A 167 -5.32 -3.55 -5.53
CA THR A 167 -6.09 -3.92 -6.73
C THR A 167 -6.23 -5.44 -6.87
N ASP A 168 -7.13 -5.90 -7.74
CA ASP A 168 -7.14 -7.28 -8.25
C ASP A 168 -6.40 -7.45 -9.59
N GLY A 169 -5.82 -6.38 -10.13
CA GLY A 169 -4.90 -6.40 -11.26
C GLY A 169 -5.53 -6.28 -12.65
N GLU A 170 -6.85 -6.10 -12.75
CA GLU A 170 -7.57 -6.12 -14.02
C GLU A 170 -7.80 -4.71 -14.60
N ALA A 171 -6.73 -4.08 -15.09
CA ALA A 171 -6.79 -2.78 -15.76
C ALA A 171 -7.66 -2.82 -17.03
N SER A 172 -8.48 -1.80 -17.26
CA SER A 172 -9.34 -1.69 -18.44
C SER A 172 -8.86 -0.68 -19.49
N ASP A 173 -7.89 0.17 -19.13
CA ASP A 173 -7.43 1.32 -19.92
C ASP A 173 -6.03 1.14 -20.52
N CYS A 174 -5.39 -0.02 -20.33
CA CYS A 174 -4.07 -0.33 -20.88
C CYS A 174 -3.85 -1.84 -21.04
N ASP A 175 -2.84 -2.22 -21.81
CA ASP A 175 -2.34 -3.60 -21.85
C ASP A 175 -1.22 -3.88 -20.82
N ASP A 176 -0.82 -5.15 -20.68
CA ASP A 176 0.20 -5.56 -19.71
C ASP A 176 1.57 -4.90 -19.95
N ARG A 177 1.88 -4.47 -21.17
CA ARG A 177 3.15 -3.78 -21.48
C ARG A 177 3.05 -2.33 -21.03
N GLU A 178 1.99 -1.64 -21.40
CA GLU A 178 1.73 -0.26 -21.00
C GLU A 178 1.68 -0.12 -19.47
N LEU A 179 1.05 -1.07 -18.78
CA LEU A 179 1.03 -1.12 -17.32
C LEU A 179 2.44 -1.24 -16.72
N ARG A 180 3.28 -2.13 -17.27
CA ARG A 180 4.68 -2.27 -16.84
C ARG A 180 5.48 -0.99 -17.10
N ASP A 181 5.25 -0.35 -18.24
CA ASP A 181 5.93 0.87 -18.63
C ASP A 181 5.60 2.01 -17.65
N VAL A 182 4.31 2.26 -17.37
CA VAL A 182 3.92 3.31 -16.40
C VAL A 182 4.39 3.01 -14.97
N CYS A 183 4.34 1.73 -14.54
CA CYS A 183 4.90 1.34 -13.24
C CYS A 183 6.42 1.51 -13.19
N SER A 184 7.13 1.30 -14.30
CA SER A 184 8.56 1.62 -14.41
C SER A 184 8.82 3.12 -14.28
N GLU A 185 7.96 3.96 -14.88
CA GLU A 185 8.07 5.41 -14.76
C GLU A 185 7.84 5.91 -13.33
N VAL A 186 6.82 5.40 -12.63
CA VAL A 186 6.57 5.69 -11.21
C VAL A 186 7.81 5.33 -10.38
N ARG A 187 8.33 4.10 -10.54
CA ARG A 187 9.54 3.62 -9.83
C ARG A 187 10.83 4.34 -10.21
N ARG A 188 10.86 5.17 -11.26
CA ARG A 188 12.03 5.99 -11.63
C ARG A 188 12.00 7.38 -11.01
N VAL A 189 10.85 7.82 -10.50
CA VAL A 189 10.79 9.04 -9.70
C VAL A 189 11.65 8.83 -8.45
N ALA A 190 12.40 9.84 -8.03
CA ALA A 190 13.42 9.67 -7.01
C ALA A 190 13.64 10.92 -6.16
N THR A 191 14.04 10.71 -4.91
CA THR A 191 14.80 11.68 -4.12
C THR A 191 16.30 11.37 -4.29
N ARG A 192 17.18 12.13 -3.62
CA ARG A 192 18.62 11.83 -3.59
C ARG A 192 18.95 10.57 -2.78
N ASP A 193 18.07 10.16 -1.86
CA ASP A 193 18.28 8.94 -1.09
C ASP A 193 17.79 7.68 -1.83
N GLY A 194 16.90 7.78 -2.82
CA GLY A 194 16.55 6.62 -3.63
C GLY A 194 15.36 6.85 -4.55
N ASN A 195 14.98 5.79 -5.26
CA ASN A 195 13.80 5.81 -6.11
C ASN A 195 12.53 5.46 -5.32
N VAL A 196 11.37 5.89 -5.80
CA VAL A 196 10.06 5.53 -5.26
C VAL A 196 9.91 4.02 -5.08
N LEU A 197 9.35 3.62 -3.94
CA LEU A 197 8.99 2.23 -3.66
C LEU A 197 7.53 2.02 -4.06
N LEU A 198 7.29 1.32 -5.17
CA LEU A 198 5.94 0.93 -5.60
C LEU A 198 5.63 -0.48 -5.09
N LEU A 199 4.62 -0.56 -4.23
CA LEU A 199 4.20 -1.80 -3.59
C LEU A 199 2.78 -2.16 -4.02
N ASN A 200 2.59 -3.37 -4.53
CA ASN A 200 1.27 -3.85 -4.97
C ASN A 200 0.68 -4.80 -3.93
N ILE A 201 -0.55 -4.57 -3.52
CA ILE A 201 -1.37 -5.52 -2.77
C ILE A 201 -2.38 -6.10 -3.73
N HIS A 202 -2.18 -7.36 -4.08
CA HIS A 202 -3.09 -8.11 -4.93
C HIS A 202 -4.18 -8.74 -4.06
N ILE A 203 -5.42 -8.31 -4.27
CA ILE A 203 -6.61 -8.90 -3.64
C ILE A 203 -7.30 -9.79 -4.65
N SER A 204 -7.19 -11.10 -4.46
CA SER A 204 -7.60 -12.11 -5.42
C SER A 204 -8.52 -13.15 -4.81
N THR A 205 -9.53 -13.57 -5.56
CA THR A 205 -10.36 -14.75 -5.19
C THR A 205 -9.63 -16.07 -5.45
N ASP A 206 -8.50 -16.04 -6.17
CA ASP A 206 -7.70 -17.20 -6.47
C ASP A 206 -7.02 -17.73 -5.20
N SER A 207 -7.34 -18.97 -4.84
CA SER A 207 -6.80 -19.67 -3.67
C SER A 207 -5.58 -20.53 -3.99
N THR A 208 -4.99 -20.40 -5.19
CA THR A 208 -3.77 -21.13 -5.60
C THR A 208 -2.53 -20.73 -4.81
N LEU A 209 -2.50 -19.52 -4.27
CA LEU A 209 -1.46 -19.05 -3.36
C LEU A 209 -2.04 -18.84 -1.97
N GLU A 210 -1.31 -19.31 -0.97
CA GLU A 210 -1.49 -18.82 0.39
C GLU A 210 -1.12 -17.33 0.48
N SER A 211 -1.65 -16.66 1.50
CA SER A 211 -1.30 -15.27 1.79
C SER A 211 0.22 -15.12 1.90
N ILE A 212 0.79 -14.23 1.09
CA ILE A 212 2.23 -14.03 1.04
C ILE A 212 2.58 -12.55 0.94
N ILE A 213 3.65 -12.17 1.64
CA ILE A 213 4.28 -10.86 1.55
C ILE A 213 5.72 -11.01 1.08
N PHE A 214 6.18 -10.00 0.36
CA PHE A 214 7.51 -9.95 -0.22
C PHE A 214 7.88 -11.24 -0.97
N PRO A 215 7.07 -11.67 -1.96
CA PRO A 215 7.29 -12.94 -2.62
C PRO A 215 8.62 -12.96 -3.36
N MET A 216 9.22 -14.14 -3.44
CA MET A 216 10.36 -14.48 -4.28
C MET A 216 9.86 -14.99 -5.64
N ALA A 217 10.71 -14.94 -6.66
CA ALA A 217 10.37 -15.43 -8.01
C ALA A 217 9.86 -16.89 -8.00
N ASP A 218 10.43 -17.70 -7.12
CA ASP A 218 10.10 -19.11 -6.94
C ASP A 218 8.66 -19.33 -6.42
N GLU A 219 8.22 -18.48 -5.50
CA GLU A 219 6.88 -18.50 -4.90
C GLU A 219 5.82 -18.02 -5.90
N LEU A 220 6.21 -17.25 -6.91
CA LEU A 220 5.32 -16.71 -7.94
C LEU A 220 5.13 -17.65 -9.15
N ARG A 221 5.88 -18.76 -9.25
CA ARG A 221 5.82 -19.64 -10.43
C ARG A 221 4.43 -20.22 -10.66
N SER A 222 3.76 -20.65 -9.59
CA SER A 222 2.40 -21.21 -9.62
C SER A 222 1.31 -20.14 -9.55
N ALA A 223 1.67 -18.87 -9.41
CA ALA A 223 0.73 -17.78 -9.24
C ALA A 223 -0.07 -17.51 -10.52
N GLY A 224 -1.31 -17.05 -10.35
CA GLY A 224 -2.15 -16.54 -11.44
C GLY A 224 -1.48 -15.40 -12.23
N ARG A 225 -1.99 -15.15 -13.45
CA ARG A 225 -1.45 -14.12 -14.36
C ARG A 225 -1.28 -12.76 -13.68
N TYR A 226 -2.33 -12.26 -13.02
CA TYR A 226 -2.32 -10.95 -12.38
C TYR A 226 -1.33 -10.87 -11.22
N ALA A 227 -1.15 -11.93 -10.45
CA ALA A 227 -0.17 -11.97 -9.38
C ALA A 227 1.26 -11.80 -9.91
N ARG A 228 1.62 -12.50 -11.00
CA ARG A 228 2.93 -12.34 -11.65
C ARG A 228 3.11 -10.96 -12.27
N LEU A 229 2.09 -10.45 -12.96
CA LEU A 229 2.12 -9.11 -13.55
C LEU A 229 2.34 -8.02 -12.49
N LEU A 230 1.59 -8.08 -11.38
CA LEU A 230 1.72 -7.11 -10.29
C LEU A 230 3.07 -7.23 -9.58
N ALA A 231 3.64 -8.43 -9.44
CA ALA A 231 5.00 -8.58 -8.91
C ALA A 231 6.05 -7.89 -9.81
N GLU A 232 5.94 -8.02 -11.13
CA GLU A 232 6.83 -7.36 -12.10
C GLU A 232 6.65 -5.83 -12.11
N CYS A 233 5.43 -5.36 -11.86
CA CYS A 233 5.11 -3.94 -11.74
C CYS A 233 5.61 -3.34 -10.42
N SER A 234 5.71 -4.14 -9.35
CA SER A 234 6.26 -3.73 -8.06
C SER A 234 7.76 -3.39 -8.12
N SER A 235 8.23 -2.63 -7.13
CA SER A 235 9.67 -2.47 -6.89
C SER A 235 10.28 -3.80 -6.45
N VAL A 236 11.47 -4.12 -6.94
CA VAL A 236 12.35 -5.07 -6.22
C VAL A 236 12.82 -4.36 -4.96
N MET A 237 12.65 -4.98 -3.81
CA MET A 237 12.99 -4.36 -2.53
C MET A 237 14.48 -4.05 -2.48
N PRO A 238 14.88 -2.83 -2.08
CA PRO A 238 16.29 -2.47 -1.95
C PRO A 238 17.01 -3.35 -0.93
N THR A 239 18.32 -3.55 -1.09
CA THR A 239 19.13 -4.40 -0.21
C THR A 239 19.11 -3.96 1.27
N ALA A 240 18.83 -2.68 1.53
CA ALA A 240 18.61 -2.16 2.88
C ALA A 240 17.46 -2.88 3.64
N PHE A 241 16.54 -3.52 2.92
CA PHE A 241 15.40 -4.25 3.46
C PHE A 241 15.61 -5.77 3.51
N ASP A 242 16.69 -6.31 2.92
CA ASP A 242 16.89 -7.76 2.81
C ASP A 242 16.89 -8.45 4.19
N GLY A 243 17.61 -7.88 5.17
CA GLY A 243 17.68 -8.43 6.52
C GLY A 243 16.31 -8.48 7.22
N PRO A 244 15.61 -7.35 7.35
CA PRO A 244 14.26 -7.31 7.91
C PRO A 244 13.25 -8.21 7.19
N ILE A 245 13.28 -8.25 5.85
CA ILE A 245 12.38 -9.13 5.07
C ILE A 245 12.71 -10.60 5.32
N SER A 246 13.99 -10.97 5.29
CA SER A 246 14.43 -12.35 5.54
C SER A 246 14.05 -12.80 6.96
N GLN A 247 14.16 -11.91 7.94
CA GLN A 247 13.75 -12.18 9.32
C GLN A 247 12.24 -12.42 9.43
N LEU A 248 11.43 -11.64 8.71
CA LEU A 248 9.97 -11.83 8.71
C LEU A 248 9.56 -13.11 7.99
N LYS A 249 10.13 -13.39 6.81
CA LYS A 249 9.79 -14.57 6.00
C LYS A 249 10.33 -15.87 6.59
N GLY A 250 11.43 -15.81 7.35
CA GLY A 250 12.03 -16.97 8.00
C GLY A 250 13.05 -17.73 7.14
N VAL A 251 13.34 -18.97 7.56
CA VAL A 251 14.43 -19.79 7.00
C VAL A 251 14.19 -20.08 5.51
N GLY A 252 15.21 -19.84 4.69
CA GLY A 252 15.18 -20.11 3.25
C GLY A 252 14.72 -18.93 2.40
N ALA A 253 14.27 -17.83 3.01
CA ALA A 253 14.02 -16.58 2.30
C ALA A 253 15.35 -16.00 1.79
N VAL A 254 15.43 -15.78 0.48
CA VAL A 254 16.57 -15.19 -0.19
C VAL A 254 16.12 -14.08 -1.15
N PRO A 255 16.83 -12.93 -1.18
CA PRO A 255 16.53 -11.89 -2.15
C PRO A 255 16.82 -12.37 -3.59
N PRO A 256 16.22 -11.73 -4.61
CA PRO A 256 15.42 -10.51 -4.54
C PRO A 256 13.97 -10.77 -4.08
N TYR A 257 13.45 -9.81 -3.31
CA TYR A 257 12.05 -9.78 -2.88
C TYR A 257 11.27 -8.77 -3.70
N PHE A 258 10.08 -9.13 -4.17
CA PHE A 258 9.17 -8.16 -4.80
C PHE A 258 8.40 -7.40 -3.74
N GLY A 259 8.26 -6.09 -3.91
CA GLY A 259 7.40 -5.22 -3.10
C GLY A 259 5.93 -5.54 -3.32
N MET A 260 5.47 -6.68 -2.87
CA MET A 260 4.13 -7.17 -3.14
C MET A 260 3.56 -7.90 -1.94
N GLY A 261 2.26 -7.75 -1.72
CA GLY A 261 1.44 -8.63 -0.89
C GLY A 261 0.37 -9.32 -1.75
N TYR A 262 0.02 -10.55 -1.41
CA TYR A 262 -1.06 -11.32 -2.02
C TYR A 262 -2.02 -11.77 -0.93
N ASN A 263 -3.27 -11.30 -0.95
CA ASN A 263 -4.29 -11.60 0.07
C ASN A 263 -3.82 -11.45 1.53
N ALA A 264 -2.82 -10.59 1.76
CA ALA A 264 -2.09 -10.49 3.01
C ALA A 264 -2.40 -9.21 3.78
N SER A 265 -2.32 -9.29 5.10
CA SER A 265 -2.41 -8.12 5.98
C SER A 265 -1.24 -7.17 5.74
N ILE A 266 -1.55 -5.89 5.52
CA ILE A 266 -0.57 -4.88 5.15
C ILE A 266 0.26 -4.34 6.33
N ILE A 267 -0.19 -4.58 7.56
CA ILE A 267 0.48 -4.09 8.77
C ILE A 267 1.93 -4.61 8.83
N GLU A 268 2.14 -5.85 8.40
CA GLU A 268 3.46 -6.48 8.36
C GLU A 268 4.37 -5.85 7.31
N LEU A 269 3.84 -5.52 6.13
CA LEU A 269 4.60 -4.84 5.07
C LEU A 269 5.00 -3.41 5.48
N LEU A 270 4.12 -2.66 6.15
CA LEU A 270 4.49 -1.36 6.71
C LEU A 270 5.56 -1.47 7.81
N SER A 271 5.52 -2.53 8.62
CA SER A 271 6.53 -2.73 9.67
C SER A 271 7.94 -2.79 9.07
N ILE A 272 8.10 -3.46 7.92
CA ILE A 272 9.40 -3.61 7.24
C ILE A 272 9.90 -2.30 6.63
N ILE A 273 9.01 -1.51 5.99
CA ILE A 273 9.41 -0.24 5.37
C ILE A 273 10.05 0.70 6.40
N ASN A 274 9.53 0.70 7.63
CA ASN A 274 10.07 1.58 8.67
C ASN A 274 11.31 1.03 9.38
N ILE A 275 11.57 -0.27 9.33
CA ILE A 275 12.85 -0.85 9.80
C ILE A 275 13.99 -0.35 8.90
N GLY A 276 13.76 -0.26 7.58
CA GLY A 276 14.76 0.28 6.65
C GLY A 276 14.92 1.80 6.72
N SER A 277 13.84 2.56 6.95
CA SER A 277 13.87 4.03 7.05
C SER A 277 14.32 4.57 8.42
N ARG A 278 14.84 3.70 9.31
CA ARG A 278 15.36 4.02 10.66
C ARG A 278 14.49 4.98 11.49
N SER A 279 13.18 5.02 11.29
CA SER A 279 12.32 5.97 12.01
C SER A 279 12.19 5.68 13.51
N ILE A 280 12.80 4.60 14.00
CA ILE A 280 12.75 4.17 15.40
C ILE A 280 14.04 3.44 15.76
N THR A 281 15.07 4.17 16.20
CA THR A 281 15.97 3.62 17.21
C THR A 281 15.41 4.08 18.54
N ASN A 282 14.89 3.13 19.33
CA ASN A 282 14.57 3.36 20.74
C ASN A 282 15.79 3.99 21.42
N MET A 283 15.73 5.29 21.69
CA MET A 283 16.58 5.91 22.69
C MET A 283 15.85 5.79 24.03
N GLN A 284 16.42 4.90 24.84
CA GLN A 284 16.33 4.75 26.30
C GLN A 284 15.39 5.68 27.06
#